data_AF-A0A2D7XBL1-F1
#
_entry.id   AF-A0A2D7XBL1-F1
#
_cell.length_a   1.000
_cell.length_b   1.000
_cell.length_c   1.000
_cell.angle_alpha   90.00
_cell.angle_beta   90.00
_cell.angle_gamma   90.00
#
_symmetry.space_group_name_H-M   'P 1'
#
loop_
_entity.id
_entity.type
_entity.pdbx_description
1 polymer ?
#
loop_
_entity_poly.entity_id
_entity_poly.type
_entity_poly.pdbx_seq_one_letter_code
_entity_poly.pdbx_strand_id
1 'polypeptide(L)'
;MKAVDNLLQITSEVFLLSDILSNSRKIQYIEARSIIYVLLRDHLHLTFQKIANIFDKNHATVLHAYNQYPYLEKHNPSLKNKFEVIQKLWIGYTQKSSKSIPEKYQKQLKSLREQNNFLKLSHNILLKKIKLMVWANEDAQDCKYSIEDVSKIMNYKTWSDKKKIDTLLHIDCAMYCNLGLDSTMADRKEVKQKSRIIYRTIKTLDERAGNLFLQSMD
;
A
#
# COMPACT_ATOMS: atom_id res chain seq x y z
N MET A 1 -15.67 34.14 14.88
CA MET A 1 -15.43 35.37 14.09
C MET A 1 -13.96 35.51 13.75
N LYS A 2 -13.04 35.74 14.71
CA LYS A 2 -11.59 35.94 14.43
C LYS A 2 -10.93 34.99 13.40
N ALA A 3 -11.25 33.69 13.43
CA ALA A 3 -10.69 32.72 12.48
C ALA A 3 -11.22 32.91 11.04
N VAL A 4 -12.49 33.27 10.87
CA VAL A 4 -13.09 33.55 9.55
C VAL A 4 -12.54 34.86 9.00
N ASP A 5 -12.50 35.90 9.83
CA ASP A 5 -12.00 37.23 9.43
C ASP A 5 -10.53 37.15 8.97
N ASN A 6 -9.72 36.36 9.68
CA ASN A 6 -8.34 36.10 9.29
C ASN A 6 -8.23 35.33 7.96
N LEU A 7 -9.10 34.36 7.70
CA LEU A 7 -9.13 33.65 6.42
C LEU A 7 -9.47 34.58 5.26
N LEU A 8 -10.45 35.47 5.45
CA LEU A 8 -10.83 36.48 4.46
C LEU A 8 -9.63 37.39 4.15
N GLN A 9 -8.94 37.87 5.19
CA GLN A 9 -7.78 38.73 5.04
C GLN A 9 -6.63 38.04 4.28
N ILE A 10 -6.21 36.83 4.71
CA ILE A 10 -5.12 36.07 4.07
C ILE A 10 -5.45 35.82 2.59
N THR A 11 -6.71 35.45 2.30
CA THR A 11 -7.12 35.18 0.92
C THR A 11 -7.09 36.46 0.07
N SER A 12 -7.50 37.60 0.64
CA SER A 12 -7.44 38.90 -0.04
C SER A 12 -6.02 39.31 -0.37
N GLU A 13 -5.08 39.10 0.55
CA GLU A 13 -3.65 39.39 0.37
C GLU A 13 -3.03 38.49 -0.73
N VAL A 14 -3.30 37.18 -0.71
CA VAL A 14 -2.75 36.23 -1.70
C VAL A 14 -3.30 36.48 -3.11
N PHE A 15 -4.56 36.89 -3.24
CA PHE A 15 -5.17 37.20 -4.54
C PHE A 15 -5.03 38.66 -4.96
N LEU A 16 -4.46 39.52 -4.11
CA LEU A 16 -4.34 40.98 -4.33
C LEU A 16 -5.69 41.63 -4.64
N LEU A 17 -6.72 41.27 -3.88
CA LEU A 17 -8.08 41.78 -4.04
C LEU A 17 -8.39 42.87 -3.01
N SER A 18 -9.16 43.87 -3.43
CA SER A 18 -9.63 44.96 -2.56
C SER A 18 -10.83 44.56 -1.70
N ASP A 19 -11.80 43.84 -2.28
CA ASP A 19 -13.00 43.39 -1.57
C ASP A 19 -13.46 42.00 -2.02
N ILE A 20 -13.12 40.98 -1.23
CA ILE A 20 -13.46 39.58 -1.50
C ILE A 20 -14.96 39.28 -1.33
N LEU A 21 -15.68 40.10 -0.55
CA LEU A 21 -17.12 39.97 -0.30
C LEU A 21 -17.96 40.61 -1.41
N SER A 22 -17.35 41.45 -2.26
CA SER A 22 -18.02 42.07 -3.41
C SER A 22 -18.77 41.04 -4.28
N ASN A 23 -19.76 41.50 -5.04
CA ASN A 23 -20.48 40.65 -5.99
C ASN A 23 -19.77 40.48 -7.36
N SER A 24 -18.48 40.80 -7.42
CA SER A 24 -17.67 40.68 -8.65
C SER A 24 -17.67 39.25 -9.20
N ARG A 25 -17.94 39.12 -10.50
CA ARG A 25 -17.90 37.85 -11.25
C ARG A 25 -16.57 37.62 -11.98
N LYS A 26 -15.55 38.45 -11.73
CA LYS A 26 -14.21 38.21 -12.26
C LYS A 26 -13.68 36.87 -11.73
N ILE A 27 -12.99 36.11 -12.58
CA ILE A 27 -12.50 34.76 -12.28
C ILE A 27 -11.72 34.73 -10.96
N GLN A 28 -10.80 35.68 -10.75
CA GLN A 28 -9.99 35.80 -9.53
C GLN A 28 -10.84 35.88 -8.24
N TYR A 29 -11.97 36.58 -8.28
CA TYR A 29 -12.86 36.71 -7.13
C TYR A 29 -13.68 35.45 -6.90
N ILE A 30 -14.06 34.76 -7.99
CA ILE A 30 -14.78 33.48 -7.90
C ILE A 30 -13.86 32.40 -7.31
N GLU A 31 -12.61 32.34 -7.79
CA GLU A 31 -11.57 31.43 -7.30
C GLU A 31 -11.20 31.70 -5.83
N ALA A 32 -11.02 32.96 -5.45
CA ALA A 32 -10.74 33.32 -4.07
C ALA A 32 -11.87 32.88 -3.12
N ARG A 33 -13.13 33.11 -3.53
CA ARG A 33 -14.30 32.68 -2.75
C ARG A 33 -14.46 31.17 -2.69
N SER A 34 -14.20 30.45 -3.79
CA SER A 34 -14.31 28.98 -3.79
C SER A 34 -13.32 28.34 -2.82
N ILE A 35 -12.09 28.85 -2.74
CA ILE A 35 -11.10 28.44 -1.73
C ILE A 35 -11.65 28.64 -0.31
N ILE A 36 -12.22 29.81 -0.02
CA ILE A 36 -12.76 30.11 1.32
C ILE A 36 -13.92 29.17 1.65
N TYR A 37 -14.84 28.93 0.72
CA TYR A 37 -15.97 28.03 0.95
C TYR A 37 -15.51 26.62 1.30
N VAL A 38 -14.51 26.10 0.57
CA VAL A 38 -13.93 24.78 0.82
C VAL A 38 -13.26 24.74 2.19
N LEU A 39 -12.39 25.71 2.51
CA LEU A 39 -11.68 25.72 3.79
C LEU A 39 -12.63 25.86 4.99
N LEU A 40 -13.65 26.71 4.89
CA LEU A 40 -14.66 26.86 5.96
C LEU A 40 -15.52 25.60 6.14
N ARG A 41 -15.81 24.90 5.04
CA ARG A 41 -16.61 23.66 5.08
C ARG A 41 -15.80 22.50 5.65
N ASP A 42 -14.55 22.35 5.24
CA ASP A 42 -13.73 21.19 5.57
C ASP A 42 -13.11 21.29 6.96
N HIS A 43 -12.68 22.49 7.39
CA HIS A 43 -11.97 22.66 8.67
C HIS A 43 -12.85 23.18 9.82
N LEU A 44 -13.90 23.95 9.54
CA LEU A 44 -14.81 24.48 10.58
C LEU A 44 -16.19 23.82 10.56
N HIS A 45 -16.45 22.93 9.60
CA HIS A 45 -17.73 22.22 9.44
C HIS A 45 -18.95 23.15 9.41
N LEU A 46 -18.79 24.36 8.88
CA LEU A 46 -19.90 25.31 8.75
C LEU A 46 -20.92 24.78 7.74
N THR A 47 -22.20 25.04 8.00
CA THR A 47 -23.26 24.72 7.05
C THR A 47 -23.15 25.61 5.82
N PHE A 48 -23.58 25.11 4.65
CA PHE A 48 -23.59 25.92 3.43
C PHE A 48 -24.38 27.22 3.62
N GLN A 49 -25.50 27.17 4.36
CA GLN A 49 -26.28 28.36 4.70
C GLN A 49 -25.49 29.36 5.56
N LYS A 50 -24.75 28.90 6.58
CA LYS A 50 -23.90 29.78 7.40
C LYS A 50 -22.81 30.44 6.56
N ILE A 51 -22.18 29.71 5.65
CA ILE A 51 -21.18 30.26 4.74
C ILE A 51 -21.83 31.28 3.79
N ALA A 52 -23.01 30.96 3.24
CA ALA A 52 -23.74 31.85 2.35
C ALA A 52 -24.07 33.19 3.02
N ASN A 53 -24.49 33.17 4.28
CA ASN A 53 -24.78 34.36 5.06
C ASN A 53 -23.56 35.28 5.26
N ILE A 54 -22.33 34.74 5.29
CA ILE A 54 -21.10 35.54 5.41
C ILE A 54 -20.85 36.36 4.14
N PHE A 55 -21.25 35.84 2.98
CA PHE A 55 -20.99 36.43 1.67
C PHE A 55 -22.22 37.08 1.03
N ASP A 56 -23.34 37.16 1.75
CA ASP A 56 -24.64 37.59 1.24
C ASP A 56 -25.04 36.87 -0.07
N LYS A 57 -25.00 35.53 -0.02
CA LYS A 57 -25.28 34.64 -1.17
C LYS A 57 -26.28 33.55 -0.82
N ASN A 58 -26.79 32.90 -1.86
CA ASN A 58 -27.59 31.69 -1.73
C ASN A 58 -26.71 30.47 -1.42
N HIS A 59 -27.20 29.56 -0.58
CA HIS A 59 -26.50 28.32 -0.24
C HIS A 59 -26.17 27.48 -1.48
N ALA A 60 -27.02 27.54 -2.52
CA ALA A 60 -26.80 26.86 -3.80
C ALA A 60 -25.53 27.33 -4.50
N THR A 61 -25.19 28.62 -4.40
CA THR A 61 -23.96 29.18 -4.99
C THR A 61 -22.71 28.64 -4.28
N VAL A 62 -22.76 28.55 -2.95
CA VAL A 62 -21.67 28.01 -2.13
C VAL A 62 -21.51 26.51 -2.41
N LEU A 63 -22.61 25.76 -2.42
CA LEU A 63 -22.62 24.32 -2.72
C LEU A 63 -22.06 24.04 -4.12
N HIS A 64 -22.51 24.79 -5.13
CA HIS A 64 -22.00 24.65 -6.49
C HIS A 64 -20.50 24.90 -6.55
N ALA A 65 -20.02 25.99 -5.96
CA ALA A 65 -18.58 26.31 -5.94
C ALA A 65 -17.76 25.24 -5.19
N TYR A 66 -18.27 24.71 -4.07
CA TYR A 66 -17.63 23.61 -3.34
C TYR A 66 -17.52 22.34 -4.19
N ASN A 67 -18.61 21.94 -4.87
CA ASN A 67 -18.64 20.73 -5.69
C ASN A 67 -17.77 20.84 -6.96
N GLN A 68 -17.64 22.05 -7.53
CA GLN A 68 -16.79 22.27 -8.72
C GLN A 68 -15.31 22.41 -8.37
N TYR A 69 -14.98 22.71 -7.12
CA TYR A 69 -13.62 22.98 -6.68
C TYR A 69 -12.61 21.85 -6.99
N PRO A 70 -12.92 20.55 -6.75
CA PRO A 70 -11.99 19.47 -7.08
C PRO A 70 -11.59 19.43 -8.56
N TYR A 71 -12.50 19.82 -9.46
CA TYR A 71 -12.22 19.89 -10.89
C TYR A 71 -11.34 21.10 -11.21
N LEU A 72 -11.63 22.25 -10.61
CA LEU A 72 -10.83 23.47 -10.77
C LEU A 72 -9.39 23.28 -10.27
N GLU A 73 -9.22 22.67 -9.10
CA GLU A 73 -7.90 22.37 -8.52
C GLU A 73 -7.07 21.45 -9.41
N LYS A 74 -7.71 20.41 -9.98
CA LYS A 74 -7.06 19.44 -10.87
C LYS A 74 -6.53 20.10 -12.16
N HIS A 75 -7.27 21.05 -12.71
CA HIS A 75 -6.94 21.66 -14.01
C HIS A 75 -6.20 23.01 -13.90
N ASN A 76 -6.15 23.62 -12.72
CA ASN A 76 -5.47 24.89 -12.49
C ASN A 76 -4.39 24.78 -11.38
N PRO A 77 -3.13 24.46 -11.74
CA PRO A 77 -2.03 24.36 -10.78
C PRO A 77 -1.77 25.66 -10.02
N SER A 78 -2.02 26.83 -10.64
CA SER A 78 -1.86 28.13 -9.97
C SER A 78 -2.86 28.30 -8.82
N LEU A 79 -4.11 27.89 -9.05
CA LEU A 79 -5.14 27.90 -8.02
C LEU A 79 -4.79 26.95 -6.86
N LYS A 80 -4.31 25.75 -7.20
CA LYS A 80 -3.87 24.76 -6.21
C LYS A 80 -2.74 25.31 -5.32
N ASN A 81 -1.72 25.91 -5.92
CA ASN A 81 -0.62 26.51 -5.18
C ASN A 81 -1.11 27.62 -4.22
N LYS A 82 -2.03 28.47 -4.67
CA LYS A 82 -2.64 29.50 -3.83
C LYS A 82 -3.42 28.88 -2.67
N PHE A 83 -4.18 27.82 -2.91
CA PHE A 83 -4.90 27.09 -1.86
C PHE A 83 -3.96 26.54 -0.80
N GLU A 84 -2.88 25.85 -1.20
CA GLU A 84 -1.90 25.29 -0.28
C GLU A 84 -1.24 26.37 0.59
N VAL A 85 -0.89 27.52 -0.02
CA VAL A 85 -0.34 28.68 0.70
C VAL A 85 -1.33 29.23 1.71
N ILE A 86 -2.58 29.50 1.29
CA ILE A 86 -3.62 30.05 2.16
C ILE A 86 -3.92 29.09 3.31
N GLN A 87 -4.06 27.80 3.02
CA GLN A 87 -4.32 26.77 4.02
C GLN A 87 -3.19 26.71 5.05
N LYS A 88 -1.92 26.72 4.61
CA LYS A 88 -0.77 26.69 5.52
C LYS A 88 -0.70 27.92 6.42
N LEU A 89 -0.91 29.12 5.86
CA LEU A 89 -0.88 30.37 6.61
C LEU A 89 -2.02 30.42 7.63
N TRP A 90 -3.22 30.04 7.21
CA TRP A 90 -4.40 30.07 8.05
C TRP A 90 -4.34 29.04 9.18
N ILE A 91 -3.95 27.79 8.91
CA ILE A 91 -3.76 26.77 9.94
C ILE A 91 -2.68 27.21 10.94
N GLY A 92 -1.55 27.75 10.46
CA GLY A 92 -0.51 28.30 11.32
C GLY A 92 -0.99 29.43 12.24
N TYR A 93 -1.94 30.25 11.78
CA TYR A 93 -2.57 31.29 12.58
C TYR A 93 -3.59 30.74 13.59
N THR A 94 -4.41 29.76 13.20
CA THR A 94 -5.37 29.10 14.12
C THR A 94 -4.65 28.43 15.29
N GLN A 95 -3.47 27.84 15.05
CA GLN A 95 -2.65 27.22 16.09
C GLN A 95 -2.02 28.23 17.05
N LYS A 96 -1.69 29.45 16.59
CA LYS A 96 -1.19 30.54 17.44
C LYS A 96 -2.27 31.18 18.32
N SER A 97 -3.54 31.09 17.92
CA SER A 97 -4.67 31.74 18.59
C SER A 97 -5.49 30.82 19.50
N SER A 98 -5.42 29.49 19.32
CA SER A 98 -5.87 28.54 20.34
C SER A 98 -4.90 28.56 21.52
N LYS A 99 -5.40 28.83 22.74
CA LYS A 99 -4.64 28.69 24.00
C LYS A 99 -3.70 27.49 23.92
N SER A 100 -2.41 27.69 24.26
CA SER A 100 -1.42 26.62 24.17
C SER A 100 -1.95 25.37 24.86
N ILE A 101 -1.97 24.25 24.13
CA ILE A 101 -2.21 22.95 24.73
C ILE A 101 -1.19 22.81 25.87
N PRO A 102 -1.58 22.54 27.12
CA PRO A 102 -0.64 22.47 28.23
C PRO A 102 0.54 21.55 27.88
N GLU A 103 1.76 21.96 28.23
CA GLU A 103 3.01 21.33 27.79
C GLU A 103 3.04 19.80 28.04
N LYS A 104 2.36 19.35 29.10
CA LYS A 104 2.12 17.93 29.40
C LYS A 104 1.46 17.17 28.26
N TYR A 105 0.39 17.71 27.68
CA TYR A 105 -0.32 17.08 26.57
C TYR A 105 0.47 17.19 25.25
N GLN A 106 1.29 18.24 25.08
CA GLN A 106 2.20 18.33 23.92
C GLN A 106 3.27 17.24 23.98
N LYS A 107 3.88 17.03 25.15
CA LYS A 107 4.85 15.94 25.38
C LYS A 107 4.21 14.57 25.18
N GLN A 108 2.98 14.38 25.70
CA GLN A 108 2.24 13.14 25.51
C GLN A 108 1.89 12.87 24.05
N LEU A 109 1.45 13.89 23.29
CA LEU A 109 1.18 13.78 21.85
C LEU A 109 2.45 13.46 21.06
N LYS A 110 3.59 14.07 21.43
CA LYS A 110 4.88 13.77 20.82
C LYS A 110 5.28 12.31 21.07
N SER A 111 5.20 11.86 22.32
CA SER A 111 5.48 10.48 22.71
C SER A 111 4.57 9.47 22.01
N LEU A 112 3.26 9.73 21.95
CA LEU A 112 2.30 8.88 21.24
C LEU A 112 2.58 8.81 19.74
N ARG A 113 2.97 9.92 19.12
CA ARG A 113 3.39 9.93 17.70
C ARG A 113 4.65 9.11 17.47
N GLU A 114 5.63 9.22 18.35
CA GLU A 114 6.86 8.43 18.29
C GLU A 114 6.56 6.93 18.44
N GLN A 115 5.73 6.55 19.40
CA GLN A 115 5.27 5.17 19.58
C GLN A 115 4.53 4.64 18.35
N ASN A 116 3.62 5.42 17.77
CA ASN A 116 2.90 5.03 16.56
C ASN A 116 3.84 4.85 15.35
N ASN A 117 4.84 5.72 15.20
CA ASN A 117 5.84 5.56 14.15
C ASN A 117 6.67 4.29 14.34
N PHE A 118 7.06 3.99 15.59
CA PHE A 118 7.77 2.77 15.93
C PHE A 118 6.93 1.51 15.67
N LEU A 119 5.66 1.51 16.10
CA LEU A 119 4.70 0.43 15.83
C LEU A 119 4.53 0.19 14.34
N LYS A 120 4.41 1.25 13.53
CA LYS A 120 4.31 1.15 12.07
C LYS A 120 5.57 0.53 11.46
N LEU A 121 6.75 0.89 11.95
CA LEU A 121 8.01 0.29 11.50
C LEU A 121 8.08 -1.20 11.86
N SER A 122 7.78 -1.56 13.11
CA SER A 122 7.74 -2.95 13.56
C SER A 122 6.74 -3.78 12.78
N HIS A 123 5.55 -3.24 12.49
CA HIS A 123 4.54 -3.88 11.67
C HIS A 123 5.08 -4.17 10.25
N ASN A 124 5.72 -3.18 9.61
CA ASN A 124 6.31 -3.37 8.28
C ASN A 124 7.43 -4.43 8.27
N ILE A 125 8.24 -4.48 9.32
CA ILE A 125 9.28 -5.51 9.49
C ILE A 125 8.63 -6.88 9.64
N LEU A 126 7.59 -6.99 10.47
CA LEU A 126 6.87 -8.25 10.67
C LEU A 126 6.19 -8.73 9.38
N LEU A 127 5.57 -7.84 8.61
CA LEU A 127 5.00 -8.18 7.31
C LEU A 127 6.05 -8.70 6.34
N LYS A 128 7.25 -8.09 6.30
CA LYS A 128 8.36 -8.61 5.50
C LYS A 128 8.79 -10.01 5.96
N LYS A 129 8.87 -10.24 7.28
CA LYS A 129 9.20 -11.57 7.84
C LYS A 129 8.16 -12.61 7.46
N ILE A 130 6.87 -12.30 7.62
CA ILE A 130 5.77 -13.18 7.23
C ILE A 130 5.85 -13.47 5.73
N LYS A 131 6.08 -12.46 4.90
CA LYS A 131 6.22 -12.64 3.45
C LYS A 131 7.40 -13.55 3.08
N LEU A 132 8.55 -13.40 3.75
CA LEU A 132 9.69 -14.29 3.58
C LEU A 132 9.40 -15.72 4.04
N MET A 133 8.69 -15.88 5.15
CA MET A 133 8.25 -17.20 5.63
C MET A 133 7.24 -17.84 4.69
N VAL A 134 6.30 -17.07 4.15
CA VAL A 134 5.33 -17.54 3.15
C VAL A 134 6.05 -17.93 1.87
N TRP A 135 7.00 -17.13 1.38
CA TRP A 135 7.82 -17.50 0.21
C TRP A 135 8.66 -18.76 0.44
N ALA A 136 9.31 -18.87 1.60
CA ALA A 136 10.02 -20.09 1.98
C ALA A 136 9.07 -21.30 2.10
N ASN A 137 7.82 -21.08 2.51
CA ASN A 137 6.79 -22.11 2.59
C ASN A 137 6.06 -22.38 1.26
N GLU A 138 6.07 -21.45 0.30
CA GLU A 138 5.54 -21.62 -1.07
C GLU A 138 6.52 -22.43 -1.92
N ASP A 139 7.84 -22.25 -1.72
CA ASP A 139 8.87 -23.15 -2.25
C ASP A 139 8.87 -24.51 -1.52
N ALA A 140 8.46 -24.53 -0.24
CA ALA A 140 8.15 -25.74 0.52
C ALA A 140 6.68 -26.18 0.40
N GLN A 141 5.94 -25.67 -0.60
CA GLN A 141 4.63 -26.22 -0.90
C GLN A 141 4.88 -27.61 -1.46
N ASP A 142 4.61 -28.58 -0.58
CA ASP A 142 4.57 -30.02 -0.77
C ASP A 142 4.61 -30.39 -2.23
N CYS A 143 5.62 -31.17 -2.62
CA CYS A 143 5.61 -31.81 -3.92
C CYS A 143 4.21 -32.39 -4.13
N LYS A 144 3.42 -31.78 -5.02
CA LYS A 144 2.00 -32.13 -5.24
C LYS A 144 1.86 -33.61 -5.64
N TYR A 145 2.95 -34.19 -6.09
CA TYR A 145 3.09 -35.54 -6.56
C TYR A 145 4.01 -36.31 -5.64
N SER A 146 3.73 -37.60 -5.53
CA SER A 146 4.50 -38.55 -4.73
C SER A 146 5.21 -39.54 -5.65
N ILE A 147 6.01 -40.46 -5.10
CA ILE A 147 6.68 -41.49 -5.91
C ILE A 147 5.66 -42.37 -6.66
N GLU A 148 4.46 -42.51 -6.12
CA GLU A 148 3.35 -43.26 -6.72
C GLU A 148 2.84 -42.60 -8.02
N ASP A 149 3.07 -41.30 -8.22
CA ASP A 149 2.62 -40.55 -9.38
C ASP A 149 3.61 -40.56 -10.57
N VAL A 150 4.76 -41.22 -10.47
CA VAL A 150 5.81 -41.22 -11.52
C VAL A 150 5.24 -41.61 -12.90
N SER A 151 4.47 -42.70 -12.97
CA SER A 151 3.85 -43.15 -14.23
C SER A 151 2.84 -42.15 -14.78
N LYS A 152 2.10 -41.48 -13.90
CA LYS A 152 1.11 -40.46 -14.27
C LYS A 152 1.78 -39.22 -14.87
N ILE A 153 2.89 -38.78 -14.27
CA ILE A 153 3.69 -37.64 -14.76
C ILE A 153 4.22 -37.91 -16.16
N MET A 154 4.74 -39.12 -16.40
CA MET A 154 5.25 -39.52 -17.72
C MET A 154 4.19 -39.45 -18.82
N ASN A 155 2.95 -39.82 -18.46
CA ASN A 155 1.82 -39.85 -19.39
C ASN A 155 1.19 -38.48 -19.67
N TYR A 156 1.60 -37.41 -18.98
CA TYR A 156 1.09 -36.06 -19.29
C TYR A 156 1.59 -35.55 -20.64
N LYS A 157 0.68 -35.55 -21.62
CA LYS A 157 0.95 -35.08 -23.00
C LYS A 157 1.15 -33.57 -23.11
N THR A 158 0.57 -32.80 -22.20
CA THR A 158 0.66 -31.33 -22.19
C THR A 158 1.92 -30.80 -21.51
N TRP A 159 2.76 -31.68 -20.93
CA TRP A 159 3.96 -31.28 -20.20
C TRP A 159 5.20 -31.45 -21.06
N SER A 160 6.09 -30.46 -21.01
CA SER A 160 7.44 -30.57 -21.58
C SER A 160 8.29 -31.55 -20.77
N ASP A 161 9.32 -32.11 -21.41
CA ASP A 161 10.25 -33.03 -20.76
C ASP A 161 10.97 -32.36 -19.59
N LYS A 162 11.37 -31.09 -19.74
CA LYS A 162 11.91 -30.29 -18.64
C LYS A 162 10.97 -30.26 -17.44
N LYS A 163 9.68 -29.98 -17.65
CA LYS A 163 8.70 -29.93 -16.56
C LYS A 163 8.54 -31.29 -15.88
N LYS A 164 8.55 -32.38 -16.65
CA LYS A 164 8.50 -33.74 -16.10
C LYS A 164 9.74 -34.02 -15.25
N ILE A 165 10.93 -33.73 -15.75
CA ILE A 165 12.21 -33.91 -15.06
C ILE A 165 12.27 -33.07 -13.78
N ASP A 166 11.94 -31.77 -13.85
CA ASP A 166 11.94 -30.87 -12.69
C ASP A 166 10.99 -31.38 -11.60
N THR A 167 9.80 -31.87 -11.99
CA THR A 167 8.83 -32.45 -11.04
C THR A 167 9.35 -33.74 -10.42
N LEU A 168 9.94 -34.64 -11.22
CA LEU A 168 10.53 -35.88 -10.76
C LEU A 168 11.67 -35.64 -9.75
N LEU A 169 12.54 -34.65 -10.01
CA LEU A 169 13.60 -34.24 -9.09
C LEU A 169 13.06 -33.56 -7.82
N HIS A 170 11.93 -32.84 -7.93
CA HIS A 170 11.27 -32.28 -6.76
C HIS A 170 10.73 -33.40 -5.84
N ILE A 171 10.13 -34.46 -6.40
CA ILE A 171 9.70 -35.65 -5.62
C ILE A 171 10.90 -36.25 -4.87
N ASP A 172 12.02 -36.41 -5.57
CA ASP A 172 13.26 -36.94 -4.97
C ASP A 172 13.75 -36.08 -3.80
N CYS A 173 13.85 -34.77 -4.00
CA CYS A 173 14.25 -33.83 -2.96
C CYS A 173 13.32 -33.88 -1.74
N ALA A 174 11.99 -33.90 -1.96
CA ALA A 174 11.00 -33.97 -0.89
C ALA A 174 11.15 -35.26 -0.05
N MET A 175 11.42 -36.41 -0.69
CA MET A 175 11.66 -37.66 0.04
C MET A 175 12.89 -37.59 0.94
N TYR A 176 13.98 -36.95 0.49
CA TYR A 176 15.17 -36.77 1.32
C TYR A 176 14.97 -35.74 2.44
N CYS A 177 14.20 -34.67 2.20
CA CYS A 177 13.85 -33.70 3.24
C CYS A 177 13.01 -34.31 4.37
N ASN A 178 12.24 -35.36 4.07
CA ASN A 178 11.46 -36.10 5.06
C ASN A 178 12.29 -37.09 5.89
N LEU A 179 13.58 -37.32 5.54
CA LEU A 179 14.50 -38.07 6.38
C LEU A 179 15.07 -37.16 7.47
N GLY A 180 15.04 -37.63 8.71
CA GLY A 180 15.53 -36.92 9.88
C GLY A 180 16.67 -37.64 10.59
N LEU A 181 17.04 -37.10 11.76
CA LEU A 181 17.99 -37.75 12.68
C LEU A 181 17.45 -39.10 13.16
N ASP A 182 16.13 -39.21 13.33
CA ASP A 182 15.47 -40.43 13.81
C ASP A 182 15.23 -41.47 12.70
N SER A 183 15.54 -41.16 11.44
CA SER A 183 15.33 -42.10 10.32
C SER A 183 16.32 -43.26 10.38
N THR A 184 15.78 -44.47 10.32
CA THR A 184 16.56 -45.71 10.40
C THR A 184 17.36 -45.94 9.11
N MET A 185 18.31 -46.87 9.17
CA MET A 185 19.03 -47.32 7.96
C MET A 185 18.08 -47.93 6.91
N ALA A 186 16.98 -48.54 7.34
CA ALA A 186 15.98 -49.12 6.45
C ALA A 186 15.26 -48.00 5.66
N ASP A 187 14.84 -46.94 6.34
CA ASP A 187 14.14 -45.80 5.73
C ASP A 187 15.02 -45.11 4.69
N ARG A 188 16.31 -44.89 5.02
CA ARG A 188 17.30 -44.32 4.11
C ARG A 188 17.50 -45.19 2.86
N LYS A 189 17.53 -46.52 3.05
CA LYS A 189 17.67 -47.48 1.95
C LYS A 189 16.44 -47.48 1.05
N GLU A 190 15.24 -47.38 1.63
CA GLU A 190 13.98 -47.29 0.89
C GLU A 190 13.93 -46.02 0.03
N VAL A 191 14.23 -44.85 0.59
CA VAL A 191 14.28 -43.58 -0.16
C VAL A 191 15.27 -43.70 -1.31
N LYS A 192 16.47 -44.25 -1.08
CA LYS A 192 17.46 -44.49 -2.15
C LYS A 192 16.99 -45.46 -3.23
N GLN A 193 16.14 -46.43 -2.91
CA GLN A 193 15.51 -47.29 -3.92
C GLN A 193 14.49 -46.51 -4.75
N LYS A 194 13.68 -45.65 -4.12
CA LYS A 194 12.73 -44.75 -4.79
C LYS A 194 13.44 -43.76 -5.70
N SER A 195 14.54 -43.14 -5.27
CA SER A 195 15.38 -42.25 -6.10
C SER A 195 15.89 -42.95 -7.36
N ARG A 196 16.31 -44.23 -7.26
CA ARG A 196 16.74 -45.01 -8.43
C ARG A 196 15.64 -45.18 -9.48
N ILE A 197 14.39 -45.31 -9.05
CA ILE A 197 13.25 -45.40 -9.97
C ILE A 197 13.12 -44.07 -10.71
N ILE A 198 13.14 -42.95 -9.97
CA ILE A 198 13.06 -41.60 -10.53
C ILE A 198 14.16 -41.36 -11.57
N TYR A 199 15.41 -41.67 -11.27
CA TYR A 199 16.52 -41.41 -12.20
C TYR A 199 16.49 -42.31 -13.43
N ARG A 200 16.02 -43.57 -13.30
CA ARG A 200 15.76 -44.43 -14.46
C ARG A 200 14.64 -43.87 -15.34
N THR A 201 13.61 -43.29 -14.74
CA THR A 201 12.54 -42.62 -15.49
C THR A 201 13.08 -41.37 -16.19
N ILE A 202 13.86 -40.53 -15.51
CA ILE A 202 14.52 -39.36 -16.11
C ILE A 202 15.40 -39.78 -17.29
N LYS A 203 16.14 -40.89 -17.18
CA LYS A 203 16.97 -41.42 -18.27
C LYS A 203 16.20 -41.67 -19.57
N THR A 204 14.90 -41.99 -19.49
CA THR A 204 14.06 -42.18 -20.69
C THR A 204 13.70 -40.86 -21.40
N LEU A 205 13.78 -39.73 -20.69
CA LEU A 205 13.53 -38.38 -21.23
C LEU A 205 14.84 -37.66 -21.59
N ASP A 206 15.83 -37.75 -20.72
CA ASP A 206 17.19 -37.20 -20.88
C ASP A 206 18.22 -38.24 -20.42
N GLU A 207 18.80 -38.93 -21.40
CA GLU A 207 19.76 -40.01 -21.15
C GLU A 207 21.02 -39.52 -20.43
N ARG A 208 21.51 -38.32 -20.75
CA ARG A 208 22.72 -37.77 -20.16
C ARG A 208 22.50 -37.45 -18.69
N ALA A 209 21.42 -36.74 -18.37
CA ALA A 209 21.08 -36.39 -16.99
C ALA A 209 20.81 -37.64 -16.16
N GLY A 210 20.00 -38.58 -16.67
CA GLY A 210 19.68 -39.83 -15.96
C GLY A 210 20.91 -40.70 -15.67
N ASN A 211 21.85 -40.81 -16.61
CA ASN A 211 23.11 -41.54 -16.39
C ASN A 211 23.97 -40.86 -15.31
N LEU A 212 24.08 -39.54 -15.35
CA LEU A 212 24.84 -38.77 -14.35
C LEU A 212 24.28 -39.02 -12.94
N PHE A 213 22.96 -38.89 -12.76
CA PHE A 213 22.32 -39.09 -11.46
C PHE A 213 22.50 -40.50 -10.93
N LEU A 214 22.37 -41.52 -11.79
CA LEU A 214 22.55 -42.93 -11.39
C LEU A 214 23.99 -43.24 -10.96
N GLN A 215 24.98 -42.63 -11.62
CA GLN A 215 26.40 -42.81 -11.29
C GLN A 215 26.79 -42.10 -10.00
N SER A 216 26.17 -40.95 -9.69
CA SER A 216 26.43 -40.17 -8.49
C SER A 216 25.69 -40.67 -7.24
N MET A 217 24.99 -41.80 -7.31
CA MET A 217 24.31 -42.38 -6.15
C MET A 217 25.29 -43.15 -5.26
N ASP A 218 25.79 -42.50 -4.20
CA ASP A 218 26.59 -43.11 -3.13
C ASP A 218 25.81 -44.18 -2.36
#